data_AF-A0A452H1P2-F1
#
_entry.id   AF-A0A452H1P2-F1
#
_cell.length_a   1.000
_cell.length_b   1.000
_cell.length_c   1.000
_cell.angle_alpha   90.00
_cell.angle_beta   90.00
_cell.angle_gamma   90.00
#
_symmetry.space_group_name_H-M   'P 1'
#
loop_
_entity.id
_entity.type
_entity.pdbx_description
1 polymer ?
#
loop_
_entity_poly.entity_id
_entity_poly.type
_entity_poly.pdbx_seq_one_letter_code
_entity_poly.pdbx_strand_id
1 'polypeptide(L)'
;AQPGRVGGAAPAPQGAQLRFDGAVLRLKSGWELARGLLVFRLCSLPGLVRQLLSVSRWLLGRRLWGSLLRASFYGQFVAGQTPPEVGVTVQRLRAWGLRPLLAVPIEEDVGQDKEG
;
A
#
# COMPACT_ATOMS: atom_id res chain seq x y z
N ALA A 1 3.91 -39.41 -36.77
CA ALA A 1 4.53 -38.48 -35.82
C ALA A 1 3.56 -38.22 -34.66
N GLN A 2 3.93 -38.59 -33.43
CA GLN A 2 3.27 -38.20 -32.16
C GLN A 2 4.10 -37.03 -31.55
N PRO A 3 3.65 -36.31 -30.51
CA PRO A 3 2.38 -35.58 -30.35
C PRO A 3 2.62 -34.14 -29.80
N GLY A 4 1.76 -33.17 -30.14
CA GLY A 4 1.85 -31.82 -29.57
C GLY A 4 1.18 -31.75 -28.20
N ARG A 5 1.96 -31.90 -27.12
CA ARG A 5 1.52 -31.77 -25.72
C ARG A 5 0.70 -30.50 -25.51
N VAL A 6 -0.54 -30.69 -25.07
CA VAL A 6 -1.32 -29.68 -24.36
C VAL A 6 -0.54 -29.38 -23.07
N GLY A 7 0.05 -28.20 -22.97
CA GLY A 7 0.72 -27.75 -21.76
C GLY A 7 -0.31 -27.57 -20.66
N GLY A 8 -0.45 -28.60 -19.81
CA GLY A 8 -1.24 -28.51 -18.59
C GLY A 8 -0.69 -27.38 -17.73
N ALA A 9 -1.49 -26.32 -17.59
CA ALA A 9 -1.27 -25.32 -16.57
C ALA A 9 -1.31 -26.05 -15.22
N ALA A 10 -0.21 -26.00 -14.47
CA ALA A 10 -0.18 -26.48 -13.10
C ALA A 10 -1.32 -25.81 -12.32
N PRO A 11 -2.15 -26.57 -11.57
CA PRO A 11 -3.18 -25.95 -10.75
C PRO A 11 -2.48 -25.05 -9.72
N ALA A 12 -2.83 -23.76 -9.72
CA ALA A 12 -2.45 -22.83 -8.66
C ALA A 12 -2.83 -23.46 -7.31
N PRO A 13 -2.03 -23.30 -6.24
CA PRO A 13 -2.36 -23.85 -4.93
C PRO A 13 -3.70 -23.30 -4.46
N GLN A 14 -4.75 -24.11 -4.61
CA GLN A 14 -6.10 -23.81 -4.17
C GLN A 14 -6.15 -24.06 -2.66
N GLY A 15 -6.42 -23.02 -1.88
CA GLY A 15 -6.76 -23.18 -0.47
C GLY A 15 -5.68 -22.81 0.54
N ALA A 16 -4.93 -21.74 0.34
CA ALA A 16 -4.33 -21.04 1.48
C ALA A 16 -5.46 -20.38 2.29
N GLN A 17 -6.10 -21.14 3.18
CA GLN A 17 -7.03 -20.58 4.16
C GLN A 17 -6.23 -19.58 5.02
N LEU A 18 -6.55 -18.29 4.94
CA LEU A 18 -5.95 -17.30 5.82
C LEU A 18 -6.35 -17.65 7.26
N ARG A 19 -5.41 -18.23 8.03
CA ARG A 19 -5.60 -18.53 9.44
C ARG A 19 -5.29 -17.27 10.24
N PHE A 20 -6.34 -16.59 10.71
CA PHE A 20 -6.24 -15.46 11.64
C PHE A 20 -6.12 -15.93 13.10
N ASP A 21 -5.41 -17.03 13.34
CA ASP A 21 -5.10 -17.44 14.69
C ASP A 21 -4.01 -16.51 15.18
N GLY A 22 -4.29 -15.71 16.22
CA GLY A 22 -3.32 -14.82 16.87
C GLY A 22 -2.06 -15.52 17.42
N ALA A 23 -1.86 -16.81 17.11
CA ALA A 23 -0.64 -17.57 17.33
C ALA A 23 0.61 -16.87 16.78
N VAL A 24 0.51 -16.18 15.63
CA VAL A 24 1.62 -15.35 15.08
C VAL A 24 1.99 -14.21 16.02
N LEU A 25 1.03 -13.65 16.76
CA LEU A 25 1.29 -12.58 17.73
C LEU A 25 2.07 -13.11 18.94
N ARG A 26 1.95 -14.40 19.28
CA ARG A 26 2.73 -15.01 20.38
C ARG A 26 4.21 -15.17 20.07
N LEU A 27 4.58 -15.14 18.79
CA LEU A 27 5.98 -15.18 18.34
C LEU A 27 6.68 -13.83 18.52
N LYS A 28 5.90 -12.76 18.75
CA LYS A 28 6.38 -11.39 18.89
C LYS A 28 6.55 -11.03 20.36
N SER A 29 7.57 -10.26 20.70
CA SER A 29 7.81 -9.89 22.11
C SER A 29 6.62 -9.06 22.64
N GLY A 30 6.19 -9.32 23.88
CA GLY A 30 5.07 -8.59 24.50
C GLY A 30 5.25 -7.07 24.46
N TRP A 31 6.51 -6.60 24.49
CA TRP A 31 6.86 -5.19 24.33
C TRP A 31 6.58 -4.65 22.92
N GLU A 32 6.86 -5.44 21.88
CA GLU A 32 6.59 -5.04 20.50
C GLU A 32 5.08 -4.97 20.22
N LEU A 33 4.30 -5.86 20.83
CA LEU A 33 2.84 -5.81 20.79
C LEU A 33 2.31 -4.58 21.54
N ALA A 34 2.81 -4.31 22.75
CA ALA A 34 2.42 -3.14 23.54
C ALA A 34 2.74 -1.83 22.79
N ARG A 35 3.93 -1.72 22.20
CA ARG A 35 4.32 -0.57 21.38
C ARG A 35 3.43 -0.44 20.13
N GLY A 36 3.16 -1.54 19.44
CA GLY A 36 2.27 -1.55 18.27
C GLY A 36 0.85 -1.10 18.63
N LEU A 37 0.32 -1.58 19.75
CA LEU A 37 -1.00 -1.21 20.27
C LEU A 37 -1.05 0.27 20.66
N LEU A 38 0.00 0.79 21.30
CA LEU A 38 0.12 2.20 21.63
C LEU A 38 0.09 3.08 20.36
N VAL A 39 0.91 2.74 19.36
CA VAL A 39 0.91 3.46 18.07
C VAL A 39 -0.46 3.39 17.41
N PHE A 40 -1.08 2.21 17.38
CA PHE A 40 -2.43 2.04 16.83
C PHE A 40 -3.46 2.92 17.54
N ARG A 41 -3.43 2.99 18.88
CA ARG A 41 -4.32 3.84 19.67
C ARG A 41 -4.08 5.32 19.38
N LEU A 42 -2.83 5.76 19.28
CA LEU A 42 -2.48 7.13 18.90
C LEU A 42 -2.95 7.45 17.47
N CYS A 43 -2.82 6.50 16.54
CA CYS A 43 -3.31 6.63 15.16
C CYS A 43 -4.84 6.62 15.06
N SER A 44 -5.52 6.01 16.01
CA SER A 44 -6.99 5.97 16.07
C SER A 44 -7.61 7.29 16.56
N LEU A 45 -6.78 8.25 17.03
CA LEU A 45 -7.22 9.57 17.44
C LEU A 45 -7.07 10.56 16.27
N PRO A 46 -8.15 10.86 15.52
CA PRO A 46 -8.05 11.63 14.28
C PRO A 46 -7.54 13.05 14.49
N GLY A 47 -7.78 13.66 15.65
CA GLY A 47 -7.26 14.98 16.00
C GLY A 47 -5.73 15.00 16.16
N LEU A 48 -5.18 14.03 16.89
CA LEU A 48 -3.75 13.94 17.18
C LEU A 48 -2.93 13.66 15.90
N VAL A 49 -3.39 12.71 15.09
CA VAL A 49 -2.73 12.37 13.81
C VAL A 49 -2.71 13.56 12.86
N ARG A 50 -3.84 14.29 12.76
CA ARG A 50 -3.90 15.51 11.93
C ARG A 50 -2.93 16.57 12.40
N GLN A 51 -2.82 16.81 13.71
CA GLN A 51 -1.88 17.77 14.27
C GLN A 51 -0.43 17.36 13.99
N LEU A 52 -0.07 16.09 14.21
CA LEU A 52 1.28 15.59 13.94
C LEU A 52 1.68 15.73 12.46
N LEU A 53 0.79 15.35 11.55
CA LEU A 53 1.00 15.50 10.10
C LEU A 53 1.03 16.97 9.66
N SER A 54 0.27 17.83 10.34
CA SER A 54 0.25 19.26 10.04
C SER A 54 1.53 19.93 10.50
N VAL A 55 2.01 19.61 11.71
CA VAL A 55 3.27 20.11 12.26
C VAL A 55 4.45 19.61 11.44
N SER A 56 4.47 18.33 11.04
CA SER A 56 5.54 17.81 10.17
C SER A 56 5.56 18.52 8.82
N ARG A 57 4.39 18.77 8.21
CA ARG A 57 4.28 19.51 6.95
C ARG A 57 4.65 20.99 7.10
N TRP A 58 4.37 21.59 8.26
CA TRP A 58 4.75 22.97 8.55
C TRP A 58 6.26 23.11 8.75
N LEU A 59 6.84 22.22 9.56
CA LEU A 59 8.26 22.22 9.89
C LEU A 59 9.16 21.92 8.67
N LEU A 60 8.79 20.93 7.85
CA LEU A 60 9.54 20.55 6.65
C LEU A 60 9.14 21.40 5.44
N GLY A 61 8.00 22.09 5.49
CA GLY A 61 7.41 22.77 4.34
C GLY A 61 6.78 21.82 3.32
N ARG A 62 5.86 22.34 2.51
CA ARG A 62 5.05 21.52 1.56
C ARG A 62 5.89 20.76 0.54
N ARG A 63 6.96 21.38 0.01
CA ARG A 63 7.79 20.79 -1.05
C ARG A 63 8.67 19.65 -0.54
N LEU A 64 9.37 19.84 0.59
CA LEU A 64 10.20 18.76 1.15
C LEU A 64 9.33 17.65 1.73
N TRP A 65 8.23 17.97 2.41
CA TRP A 65 7.30 16.96 2.90
C TRP A 65 6.74 16.09 1.77
N GLY A 66 6.31 16.72 0.67
CA GLY A 66 5.83 16.00 -0.51
C GLY A 66 6.92 15.14 -1.16
N SER A 67 8.15 15.65 -1.27
CA SER A 67 9.29 14.90 -1.80
C SER A 67 9.66 13.71 -0.90
N LEU A 68 9.70 13.92 0.42
CA LEU A 68 9.99 12.90 1.41
C LEU A 68 8.94 11.78 1.35
N LEU A 69 7.66 12.13 1.29
CA LEU A 69 6.58 11.15 1.15
C LEU A 69 6.69 10.38 -0.17
N ARG A 70 7.06 11.04 -1.27
CA ARG A 70 7.32 10.40 -2.57
C ARG A 70 8.48 9.42 -2.52
N ALA A 71 9.59 9.78 -1.86
CA ALA A 71 10.77 8.93 -1.75
C ALA A 71 10.58 7.75 -0.78
N SER A 72 9.63 7.85 0.16
CA SER A 72 9.37 6.83 1.18
C SER A 72 8.07 6.07 0.88
N PHE A 73 6.96 6.49 1.46
CA PHE A 73 5.71 5.72 1.45
C PHE A 73 5.04 5.68 0.07
N TYR A 74 4.90 6.82 -0.60
CA TYR A 74 4.22 6.84 -1.90
C TYR A 74 5.00 6.06 -2.96
N GLY A 75 6.33 6.15 -3.00
CA GLY A 75 7.14 5.40 -3.96
C GLY A 75 7.14 3.89 -3.75
N GLN A 76 6.82 3.41 -2.54
CA GLN A 76 6.74 1.98 -2.23
C GLN A 76 5.38 1.37 -2.55
N PHE A 77 4.30 2.15 -2.42
CA PHE A 77 2.93 1.65 -2.57
C PHE A 77 2.23 2.13 -3.85
N VAL A 78 2.70 3.22 -4.48
CA VAL A 78 2.04 3.84 -5.63
C VAL A 78 2.94 3.75 -6.86
N ALA A 79 2.40 3.27 -7.97
CA ALA A 79 3.14 3.06 -9.23
C ALA A 79 3.51 4.37 -9.96
N GLY A 80 2.90 5.49 -9.59
CA GLY A 80 3.07 6.81 -10.18
C GLY A 80 1.85 7.69 -9.90
N GLN A 81 2.00 9.01 -9.96
CA GLN A 81 0.88 9.95 -9.81
C GLN A 81 0.22 10.29 -11.15
N THR A 82 0.94 10.05 -12.25
CA THR A 82 0.48 10.36 -13.61
C THR A 82 0.42 9.10 -14.49
N PRO A 83 -0.48 9.03 -15.47
CA PRO A 83 -0.54 7.91 -16.42
C PRO A 83 0.81 7.52 -17.06
N PRO A 84 1.68 8.45 -17.49
CA PRO A 84 2.98 8.07 -18.05
C PRO A 84 3.92 7.44 -17.02
N GLU A 85 3.95 7.92 -15.78
CA GLU A 85 4.76 7.32 -14.70
C GLU A 85 4.33 5.88 -14.42
N VAL A 86 3.01 5.66 -14.33
CA VAL A 86 2.43 4.32 -14.13
C VAL A 86 2.80 3.40 -15.30
N GLY A 87 2.77 3.91 -16.54
CA GLY A 87 3.16 3.17 -17.73
C GLY A 87 4.61 2.67 -17.68
N VAL A 88 5.55 3.51 -17.26
CA VAL A 88 6.96 3.13 -17.10
C VAL A 88 7.12 2.03 -16.05
N THR A 89 6.45 2.16 -14.90
CA THR A 89 6.47 1.16 -13.83
C THR A 89 5.89 -0.18 -14.30
N VAL A 90 4.76 -0.15 -15.00
CA VAL A 90 4.12 -1.36 -15.58
C VAL A 90 5.01 -2.04 -16.61
N GLN A 91 5.66 -1.28 -17.50
CA GLN A 91 6.58 -1.84 -18.48
C GLN A 91 7.80 -2.49 -17.83
N ARG A 92 8.38 -1.84 -16.80
CA ARG A 92 9.46 -2.43 -16.01
C ARG A 92 9.04 -3.74 -15.37
N LEU A 93 7.87 -3.80 -14.72
CA LEU A 93 7.37 -5.04 -14.11
C LEU A 93 7.16 -6.15 -15.15
N ARG A 94 6.61 -5.80 -16.34
CA ARG A 94 6.44 -6.76 -17.45
C ARG A 94 7.75 -7.26 -18.02
N ALA A 95 8.78 -6.43 -18.10
CA ALA A 95 10.11 -6.84 -18.54
C ALA A 95 10.73 -7.89 -17.62
N TRP A 96 10.32 -7.93 -16.35
CA TRP A 96 10.71 -8.94 -15.37
C TRP A 96 9.77 -10.17 -15.35
N GLY A 97 8.86 -10.28 -16.33
CA GLY A 97 7.92 -11.40 -16.44
C GLY A 97 6.73 -11.31 -15.47
N LEU A 98 6.59 -10.21 -14.72
CA LEU A 98 5.47 -10.02 -13.81
C LEU A 98 4.25 -9.47 -14.55
N ARG A 99 3.05 -9.92 -14.15
CA ARG A 99 1.77 -9.40 -14.65
C ARG A 99 1.20 -8.40 -13.63
N PRO A 100 1.47 -7.09 -13.76
CA PRO A 100 0.95 -6.10 -12.82
C PRO A 100 -0.57 -5.93 -12.96
N LEU A 101 -1.26 -5.85 -11.83
CA LEU A 101 -2.66 -5.44 -11.74
C LEU A 101 -2.70 -4.01 -11.21
N LEU A 102 -3.26 -3.08 -12.00
CA LEU A 102 -3.39 -1.69 -11.56
C LEU A 102 -4.66 -1.54 -10.73
N ALA A 103 -4.51 -1.29 -9.43
CA ALA A 103 -5.60 -0.91 -8.55
C ALA A 103 -5.67 0.63 -8.51
N VAL A 104 -6.61 1.20 -9.25
CA VAL A 104 -6.88 2.64 -9.17
C VAL A 104 -7.76 2.87 -7.93
N PRO A 105 -7.31 3.66 -6.93
CA PRO A 105 -8.15 4.00 -5.79
C PRO A 105 -9.32 4.84 -6.28
N ILE A 106 -10.53 4.31 -6.08
CA ILE A 106 -11.79 5.02 -6.26
C ILE A 106 -12.17 5.54 -4.88
N GLU A 107 -11.68 6.72 -4.52
CA GLU A 107 -12.17 7.43 -3.35
C GLU A 107 -13.41 8.23 -3.79
N GLU A 108 -14.50 8.13 -3.05
CA GLU A 108 -15.60 9.10 -3.16
C GLU A 108 -15.08 10.44 -2.64
N ASP A 109 -15.20 11.50 -3.46
CA ASP A 109 -14.86 12.86 -3.07
C ASP A 109 -15.80 13.30 -1.93
N VAL A 110 -15.38 13.08 -0.68
CA VAL A 110 -16.11 13.56 0.49
C VAL A 110 -15.90 15.07 0.60
N GLY A 111 -16.81 15.83 -0.01
CA GLY A 111 -17.00 17.26 0.26
C GLY A 111 -16.76 18.18 -0.93
N GLN A 112 -17.65 18.14 -1.94
CA GLN A 112 -18.03 19.38 -2.60
C GLN A 112 -19.17 20.00 -1.79
N ASP A 113 -18.83 20.89 -0.86
CA ASP A 113 -19.80 21.84 -0.33
C ASP A 113 -20.25 22.71 -1.51
N LYS A 114 -21.43 22.38 -2.05
CA LYS A 114 -22.17 23.25 -2.96
C LYS A 114 -22.69 24.42 -2.13
N GLU A 115 -21.89 25.47 -2.00
CA GLU A 115 -22.42 26.78 -1.66
C GLU A 115 -22.94 27.41 -2.96
N GLY A 116 -24.26 27.63 -2.98
CA GLY A 116 -24.99 28.32 -4.05
C GLY A 116 -24.93 29.83 -3.93
#